data_AF-A0A8J6MSY7-F1
#
_entry.id   AF-A0A8J6MSY7-F1
#
_cell.length_a   1.000
_cell.length_b   1.000
_cell.length_c   1.000
_cell.angle_alpha   90.00
_cell.angle_beta   90.00
_cell.angle_gamma   90.00
#
_symmetry.space_group_name_H-M   'P 1'
#
loop_
_entity.id
_entity.type
_entity.pdbx_description
1 polymer ?
#
loop_
_entity_poly.entity_id
_entity_poly.type
_entity_poly.pdbx_seq_one_letter_code
_entity_poly.pdbx_strand_id
1 'polypeptide(L)'
;MNFKKSLLAVSCTITLLATSALTGCAQKSAENPAASPTQSAVKSGEKEPITLKFLNGTDKFNPEEDYTRKLINDVLGVNLIPSMGNEPDKVNLILSSAQEYDMIVMSAKERNALGAYIRNGAIQPLNEAIDKFGPNLKNA
;
A
#
# COMPACT_ATOMS: atom_id res chain seq x y z
N MET A 1 -54.65 -21.23 11.88
CA MET A 1 -55.07 -19.84 12.18
C MET A 1 -54.79 -18.99 10.94
N ASN A 2 -55.85 -18.47 10.34
CA ASN A 2 -55.82 -17.55 9.20
C ASN A 2 -56.13 -16.11 9.67
N PHE A 3 -55.79 -15.14 8.81
CA PHE A 3 -56.22 -13.72 8.79
C PHE A 3 -55.47 -12.78 9.79
N LYS A 4 -54.97 -11.58 9.42
CA LYS A 4 -55.47 -10.56 8.50
C LYS A 4 -54.34 -9.70 7.89
N LYS A 5 -54.61 -9.18 6.68
CA LYS A 5 -53.89 -8.13 5.94
C LYS A 5 -54.36 -6.73 6.40
N SER A 6 -53.51 -5.70 6.29
CA SER A 6 -53.84 -4.29 5.90
C SER A 6 -52.55 -3.46 6.02
N LEU A 7 -51.87 -2.93 4.99
CA LEU A 7 -52.21 -2.01 3.89
C LEU A 7 -52.23 -0.51 4.29
N LEU A 8 -51.56 0.30 3.45
CA LEU A 8 -51.52 1.77 3.27
C LEU A 8 -50.52 2.60 4.11
N ALA A 9 -49.86 3.67 3.61
CA ALA A 9 -49.69 4.28 2.27
C ALA A 9 -48.92 5.63 2.37
N VAL A 10 -48.23 6.03 1.27
CA VAL A 10 -48.12 7.41 0.70
C VAL A 10 -47.27 8.43 1.50
N SER A 11 -46.27 9.17 0.97
CA SER A 11 -46.25 10.16 -0.15
C SER A 11 -44.77 10.56 -0.46
N CYS A 12 -44.30 10.63 -1.73
CA CYS A 12 -44.09 11.84 -2.57
C CYS A 12 -43.47 13.05 -1.82
N THR A 13 -42.41 13.77 -2.26
CA THR A 13 -42.19 14.39 -3.59
C THR A 13 -40.80 15.09 -3.69
N ILE A 14 -40.11 14.92 -4.83
CA ILE A 14 -39.38 15.86 -5.75
C ILE A 14 -38.63 17.12 -5.21
N THR A 15 -37.38 17.32 -5.68
CA THR A 15 -36.78 18.52 -6.37
C THR A 15 -35.24 18.51 -6.22
N LEU A 16 -34.37 19.16 -7.00
CA LEU A 16 -34.21 19.51 -8.41
C LEU A 16 -32.78 20.15 -8.50
N LEU A 17 -32.04 19.87 -9.57
CA LEU A 17 -30.91 20.60 -10.20
C LEU A 17 -30.11 21.69 -9.44
N ALA A 18 -28.77 21.65 -9.54
CA ALA A 18 -27.96 22.80 -10.00
C ALA A 18 -26.50 22.39 -10.37
N THR A 19 -26.11 22.72 -11.58
CA THR A 19 -24.74 22.74 -12.13
C THR A 19 -24.07 24.08 -11.83
N SER A 20 -22.75 24.08 -11.64
CA SER A 20 -21.91 25.28 -11.85
C SER A 20 -20.49 24.88 -12.22
N ALA A 21 -20.15 25.09 -13.48
CA ALA A 21 -18.79 25.22 -14.00
C ALA A 21 -18.25 26.62 -13.68
N LEU A 22 -16.92 26.76 -13.53
CA LEU A 22 -16.04 27.95 -13.57
C LEU A 22 -14.76 27.49 -12.81
N THR A 23 -13.51 27.58 -13.28
CA THR A 23 -12.82 28.57 -14.10
C THR A 23 -11.55 27.94 -14.69
N GLY A 24 -11.27 28.23 -15.97
CA GLY A 24 -9.95 28.09 -16.54
C GLY A 24 -9.07 29.31 -16.26
N CYS A 25 -7.76 29.09 -16.13
CA CYS A 25 -6.74 30.11 -16.32
C CYS A 25 -5.86 29.68 -17.49
N ALA A 26 -5.83 30.54 -18.50
CA ALA A 26 -4.97 30.46 -19.67
C ALA A 26 -3.63 31.18 -19.42
N GLN A 27 -2.71 30.95 -20.37
CA GLN A 27 -1.48 31.69 -20.68
C GLN A 27 -0.21 31.32 -19.88
N LYS A 28 0.99 31.19 -20.47
CA LYS A 28 1.50 31.68 -21.77
C LYS A 28 2.77 30.88 -22.13
N SER A 29 2.90 30.50 -23.40
CA SER A 29 4.17 30.00 -23.97
C SER A 29 5.23 31.10 -23.97
N ALA A 30 6.46 30.76 -23.58
CA ALA A 30 7.66 31.53 -23.90
C ALA A 30 8.82 30.56 -24.14
N GLU A 31 9.57 30.85 -25.21
CA GLU A 31 10.67 30.10 -25.78
C GLU A 31 11.86 29.83 -24.85
N ASN A 32 12.56 28.76 -25.23
CA ASN A 32 13.85 28.27 -24.73
C ASN A 32 15.00 29.28 -24.92
N PRO A 33 16.06 29.21 -24.08
CA PRO A 33 17.35 28.82 -24.66
C PRO A 33 18.18 27.82 -23.82
N ALA A 34 18.79 26.89 -24.57
CA ALA A 34 19.99 26.06 -24.40
C ALA A 34 20.76 25.91 -23.05
N ALA A 35 20.84 24.63 -22.63
CA ALA A 35 22.01 23.82 -22.24
C ALA A 35 22.90 24.15 -21.02
N SER A 36 22.82 23.28 -20.00
CA SER A 36 23.95 22.56 -19.36
C SER A 36 23.40 21.40 -18.49
N PRO A 37 24.13 20.26 -18.32
CA PRO A 37 23.59 19.08 -17.65
C PRO A 37 23.73 19.24 -16.13
N THR A 38 22.73 19.84 -15.50
CA THR A 38 22.61 19.80 -14.04
C THR A 38 21.83 18.54 -13.67
N GLN A 39 22.58 17.61 -13.06
CA GLN A 39 22.15 16.52 -12.18
C GLN A 39 20.65 16.56 -11.89
N SER A 40 19.92 15.55 -12.39
CA SER A 40 18.51 15.33 -12.11
C SER A 40 18.30 15.18 -10.61
N ALA A 41 18.13 16.30 -9.90
CA ALA A 41 17.36 16.32 -8.68
C ALA A 41 15.97 15.83 -9.08
N VAL A 42 15.64 14.61 -8.67
CA VAL A 42 14.28 14.12 -8.72
C VAL A 42 13.46 15.12 -7.90
N LYS A 43 12.80 16.06 -8.57
CA LYS A 43 11.65 16.74 -8.01
C LYS A 43 10.64 15.64 -7.75
N SER A 44 10.59 15.16 -6.51
CA SER A 44 9.43 14.46 -6.00
C SER A 44 8.27 15.42 -6.14
N GLY A 45 7.51 15.28 -7.23
CA GLY A 45 6.11 15.65 -7.20
C GLY A 45 5.51 14.93 -6.00
N GLU A 46 4.79 15.68 -5.18
CA GLU A 46 4.10 15.23 -3.98
C GLU A 46 3.15 14.08 -4.35
N LYS A 47 3.69 12.86 -4.38
CA LYS A 47 2.93 11.62 -4.52
C LYS A 47 2.54 11.23 -3.11
N GLU A 48 1.25 10.94 -2.93
CA GLU A 48 0.76 10.41 -1.67
C GLU A 48 1.59 9.18 -1.26
N PRO A 49 1.93 9.03 0.04
CA PRO A 49 2.75 7.92 0.48
C PRO A 49 2.10 6.58 0.17
N ILE A 50 2.87 5.64 -0.40
CA ILE A 50 2.43 4.26 -0.58
C ILE A 50 2.46 3.58 0.78
N THR A 51 1.35 2.94 1.18
CA THR A 51 1.26 2.21 2.45
C THR A 51 1.49 0.72 2.22
N LEU A 52 2.43 0.13 2.97
CA LEU A 52 2.69 -1.31 2.95
C LEU A 52 2.45 -1.90 4.34
N LYS A 53 1.65 -2.95 4.42
CA LYS A 53 1.34 -3.72 5.63
C LYS A 53 2.22 -4.95 5.69
N PHE A 54 2.89 -5.15 6.82
CA PHE A 54 3.77 -6.29 6.99
C PHE A 54 3.58 -7.02 8.31
N LEU A 55 3.74 -8.34 8.29
CA LEU A 55 3.72 -9.17 9.49
C LEU A 55 5.09 -9.12 10.17
N ASN A 56 5.07 -8.82 11.47
CA ASN A 56 6.26 -8.74 12.30
C ASN A 56 6.14 -9.67 13.52
N GLY A 57 7.27 -10.21 13.96
CA GLY A 57 7.37 -11.13 15.10
C GLY A 57 7.72 -10.48 16.42
N THR A 58 7.84 -9.15 16.47
CA THR A 58 8.20 -8.44 17.69
C THR A 58 7.21 -7.35 18.06
N ASP A 59 6.79 -7.41 19.32
CA ASP A 59 5.91 -6.45 19.99
C ASP A 59 6.66 -5.15 20.36
N LYS A 60 7.99 -5.13 20.18
CA LYS A 60 8.85 -3.99 20.55
C LYS A 60 8.86 -2.88 19.51
N PHE A 61 8.07 -3.00 18.45
CA PHE A 61 8.00 -1.98 17.43
C PHE A 61 6.92 -0.94 17.78
N ASN A 62 7.35 0.27 18.14
CA ASN A 62 6.46 1.42 18.23
C ASN A 62 6.59 2.25 16.93
N PRO A 63 5.57 2.26 16.05
CA PRO A 63 5.62 2.99 14.78
C PRO A 63 5.88 4.49 14.96
N GLU A 64 5.43 5.09 16.05
CA GLU A 64 5.56 6.54 16.28
C GLU A 64 6.99 6.94 16.70
N GLU A 65 7.74 6.01 17.30
CA GLU A 65 9.09 6.25 17.81
C GLU A 65 10.19 5.68 16.90
N ASP A 66 9.83 4.88 15.89
CA ASP A 66 10.81 4.25 15.00
C ASP A 66 11.38 5.24 13.96
N TYR A 67 12.62 5.69 14.22
CA TYR A 67 13.35 6.60 13.34
C TYR A 67 13.55 6.02 11.93
N THR A 68 13.76 4.70 11.80
CA THR A 68 14.00 4.05 10.52
C THR A 68 12.76 4.11 9.63
N ARG A 69 11.58 3.83 10.20
CA ARG A 69 10.28 3.95 9.53
C ARG A 69 10.03 5.38 9.06
N LYS A 70 10.30 6.35 9.93
CA LYS A 70 10.15 7.77 9.59
C LYS A 70 11.05 8.15 8.42
N LEU A 71 12.34 7.78 8.48
CA LEU A 71 13.30 8.07 7.41
C LEU A 71 12.91 7.40 6.09
N ILE A 72 12.44 6.15 6.12
CA ILE A 72 11.92 5.45 4.93
C ILE A 72 10.75 6.22 4.32
N ASN A 73 9.83 6.73 5.14
CA ASN A 73 8.72 7.54 4.64
C ASN A 73 9.21 8.87 4.05
N ASP A 74 10.05 9.60 4.77
CA ASP A 74 10.52 10.93 4.36
C ASP A 74 11.34 10.87 3.04
N VAL A 75 12.14 9.81 2.84
CA VAL A 75 13.02 9.66 1.68
C VAL A 75 12.33 8.97 0.51
N LEU A 76 11.53 7.93 0.76
CA LEU A 76 10.95 7.08 -0.28
C LEU A 76 9.45 7.30 -0.51
N GLY A 77 8.77 8.04 0.37
CA GLY A 77 7.31 8.17 0.34
C GLY A 77 6.61 6.84 0.63
N VAL A 78 7.20 6.00 1.49
CA VAL A 78 6.65 4.68 1.85
C VAL A 78 6.31 4.64 3.34
N ASN A 79 5.04 4.42 3.65
CA ASN A 79 4.55 4.23 5.01
C ASN A 79 4.45 2.74 5.34
N LEU A 80 5.29 2.26 6.26
CA LEU A 80 5.27 0.87 6.71
C LEU A 80 4.35 0.72 7.93
N ILE A 81 3.38 -0.17 7.84
CA ILE A 81 2.45 -0.52 8.93
C ILE A 81 2.74 -1.95 9.39
N PRO A 82 3.30 -2.15 10.58
CA PRO A 82 3.46 -3.48 11.14
C PRO A 82 2.12 -3.99 11.66
N SER A 83 1.91 -5.29 11.47
CA SER A 83 0.91 -6.07 12.19
C SER A 83 1.62 -7.19 12.92
N MET A 84 1.19 -7.43 14.14
CA MET A 84 1.74 -8.50 14.96
C MET A 84 1.30 -9.85 14.40
N GLY A 85 2.26 -10.77 14.27
CA GLY A 85 1.93 -12.18 14.12
C GLY A 85 2.55 -12.86 12.91
N ASN A 86 3.87 -13.01 12.91
CA ASN A 86 4.59 -13.80 11.91
C ASN A 86 4.79 -15.26 12.33
N GLU A 87 4.19 -15.72 13.45
CA GLU A 87 4.27 -17.12 13.85
C GLU A 87 3.52 -18.01 12.86
N PRO A 88 4.00 -19.25 12.58
CA PRO A 88 3.45 -20.09 11.51
C PRO A 88 1.93 -20.29 11.56
N ASP A 89 1.35 -20.49 12.75
CA ASP A 89 -0.09 -20.70 12.89
C ASP A 89 -0.91 -19.46 12.52
N LYS A 90 -0.43 -18.27 12.88
CA LYS A 90 -1.08 -17.00 12.51
C LYS A 90 -0.94 -16.73 11.03
N VAL A 91 0.24 -16.97 10.46
CA VAL A 91 0.46 -16.82 9.01
C VAL A 91 -0.44 -17.78 8.24
N ASN A 92 -0.56 -19.04 8.66
CA ASN A 92 -1.46 -20.01 8.05
C ASN A 92 -2.92 -19.55 8.12
N LEU A 93 -3.34 -18.96 9.24
CA LEU A 93 -4.68 -18.39 9.37
C LEU A 93 -4.89 -17.21 8.40
N ILE A 94 -3.94 -16.29 8.31
CA ILE A 94 -3.98 -15.13 7.40
C ILE A 94 -4.08 -15.58 5.93
N LEU A 95 -3.27 -16.58 5.54
CA LEU A 95 -3.31 -17.16 4.20
C LEU A 95 -4.66 -17.84 3.92
N SER A 96 -5.25 -18.49 4.93
CA SER A 96 -6.54 -19.17 4.80
C SER A 96 -7.74 -18.21 4.81
N SER A 97 -7.61 -17.07 5.49
CA SER A 97 -8.64 -16.04 5.61
C SER A 97 -8.64 -15.03 4.45
N ALA A 98 -7.67 -15.13 3.54
CA ALA A 98 -7.43 -14.18 2.46
C ALA A 98 -7.28 -12.73 2.95
N GLN A 99 -6.74 -12.54 4.16
CA GLN A 99 -6.41 -11.22 4.65
C GLN A 99 -5.21 -10.65 3.89
N GLU A 100 -5.36 -9.44 3.36
CA GLU A 100 -4.33 -8.80 2.54
C GLU A 100 -3.19 -8.23 3.39
N TYR A 101 -1.99 -8.77 3.17
CA TYR A 101 -0.71 -8.26 3.67
C TYR A 101 0.29 -8.23 2.51
N ASP A 102 1.17 -7.23 2.52
CA ASP A 102 2.14 -7.04 1.44
C ASP A 102 3.43 -7.82 1.71
N MET A 103 3.82 -7.98 2.98
CA MET A 103 5.11 -8.55 3.37
C MET A 103 5.04 -9.34 4.67
N ILE A 104 5.98 -10.25 4.85
CA ILE A 104 6.23 -10.96 6.10
C ILE A 104 7.72 -10.90 6.43
N VAL A 105 8.04 -10.54 7.67
CA VAL A 105 9.41 -10.64 8.19
C VAL A 105 9.62 -12.07 8.66
N MET A 106 10.57 -12.78 8.05
CA MET A 106 10.95 -14.14 8.44
C MET A 106 12.42 -14.20 8.82
N SER A 107 12.74 -14.91 9.90
CA SER A 107 14.10 -15.16 10.36
C SER A 107 14.67 -16.47 9.80
N ALA A 108 15.99 -16.65 9.91
CA ALA A 108 16.64 -17.90 9.55
C ALA A 108 16.16 -19.12 10.38
N LYS A 109 15.47 -18.90 11.51
CA LYS A 109 14.88 -19.97 12.31
C LYS A 109 13.60 -20.54 11.69
N GLU A 110 12.93 -19.76 10.84
CA GLU A 110 11.66 -20.15 10.19
C GLU A 110 11.85 -20.71 8.77
N ARG A 111 13.07 -21.14 8.40
CA ARG A 111 13.38 -21.62 7.03
C ARG A 111 12.47 -22.75 6.54
N ASN A 112 12.05 -23.65 7.43
CA ASN A 112 11.13 -24.74 7.08
C ASN A 112 9.75 -24.20 6.69
N ALA A 113 9.23 -23.21 7.42
CA ALA A 113 7.96 -22.55 7.13
C ALA A 113 8.04 -21.75 5.82
N LEU A 114 9.12 -20.99 5.63
CA LEU A 114 9.38 -20.27 4.37
C LEU A 114 9.37 -21.22 3.17
N GLY A 115 10.03 -22.38 3.27
CA GLY A 115 10.00 -23.39 2.21
C GLY A 115 8.60 -23.92 1.90
N ALA A 116 7.73 -24.08 2.92
CA ALA A 116 6.34 -24.47 2.70
C ALA A 116 5.53 -23.37 2.00
N TYR A 117 5.74 -22.11 2.40
CA TYR A 117 5.08 -20.95 1.79
C TYR A 117 5.53 -20.66 0.36
N ILE A 118 6.77 -21.00 0.02
CA ILE A 118 7.22 -20.97 -1.37
C ILE A 118 6.53 -22.07 -2.19
N ARG A 119 6.49 -23.31 -1.67
CA ARG A 119 5.90 -24.45 -2.40
C ARG A 119 4.40 -24.34 -2.64
N ASN A 120 3.67 -23.70 -1.72
CA ASN A 120 2.22 -23.52 -1.86
C ASN A 120 1.84 -22.22 -2.59
N GLY A 121 2.82 -21.42 -3.04
CA GLY A 121 2.58 -20.18 -3.78
C GLY A 121 2.18 -18.98 -2.92
N ALA A 122 2.30 -19.07 -1.59
CA ALA A 122 2.01 -17.94 -0.70
C ALA A 122 3.09 -16.84 -0.73
N ILE A 123 4.31 -17.16 -1.17
CA ILE A 123 5.41 -16.18 -1.33
C ILE A 123 5.71 -15.97 -2.82
N GLN A 124 5.64 -14.71 -3.26
CA GLN A 124 6.00 -14.32 -4.61
C GLN A 124 7.52 -14.42 -4.81
N PRO A 125 8.01 -15.12 -5.85
CA PRO A 125 9.43 -15.09 -6.21
C PRO A 125 9.85 -13.68 -6.64
N LEU A 126 11.01 -13.23 -6.14
CA LEU A 126 11.51 -11.87 -6.33
C LEU A 126 12.57 -11.74 -7.45
N ASN A 127 12.96 -12.83 -8.11
CA ASN A 127 14.07 -12.85 -9.07
C ASN A 127 13.93 -11.78 -10.16
N GLU A 128 12.78 -11.72 -10.84
CA GLU A 128 12.52 -10.74 -11.90
C GLU A 128 12.49 -9.29 -11.37
N ALA A 129 11.94 -9.09 -10.17
CA ALA A 129 11.87 -7.78 -9.54
C ALA A 129 13.27 -7.29 -9.12
N ILE A 130 14.10 -8.18 -8.56
CA ILE A 130 15.51 -7.90 -8.27
C ILE A 130 16.26 -7.60 -9.56
N ASP A 131 15.97 -8.33 -10.63
CA ASP A 131 16.64 -8.12 -11.90
C ASP A 131 16.41 -6.73 -12.48
N LYS A 132 15.17 -6.27 -12.38
CA LYS A 132 14.71 -4.98 -12.91
C LYS A 132 14.95 -3.79 -11.98
N PHE A 133 14.86 -3.99 -10.67
CA PHE A 133 14.78 -2.90 -9.68
C PHE A 133 15.76 -3.03 -8.50
N GLY A 134 16.57 -4.08 -8.44
CA GLY A 134 17.43 -4.38 -7.28
C GLY A 134 18.94 -4.15 -7.49
N PRO A 135 19.41 -3.03 -8.07
CA PRO A 135 20.85 -2.83 -8.31
C PRO A 135 21.67 -2.86 -7.01
N ASN A 136 21.08 -2.42 -5.88
CA ASN A 136 21.75 -2.48 -4.57
C ASN A 136 21.80 -3.90 -4.01
N LEU A 137 20.78 -4.74 -4.27
CA LEU A 137 20.73 -6.13 -3.81
C LEU A 137 21.66 -7.04 -4.61
N LYS A 138 21.89 -6.73 -5.89
CA LYS A 138 22.82 -7.49 -6.74
C LYS A 138 24.28 -7.34 -6.33
N ASN A 139 24.62 -6.26 -5.64
CA ASN A 139 25.99 -5.89 -5.25
C ASN A 139 26.25 -6.06 -3.74
N ALA A 140 25.28 -6.59 -2.98
CA ALA A 140 25.37 -6.84 -1.54
C ALA A 140 25.94 -8.24 -1.26
#